data_AF-A0A925NE19-F1
#
_entry.id   AF-A0A925NE19-F1
#
_cell.length_a   1.000
_cell.length_b   1.000
_cell.length_c   1.000
_cell.angle_alpha   90.00
_cell.angle_beta   90.00
_cell.angle_gamma   90.00
#
_symmetry.space_group_name_H-M   'P 1'
#
loop_
_entity.id
_entity.type
_entity.pdbx_description
1 polymer ?
#
loop_
_entity_poly.entity_id
_entity_poly.type
_entity_poly.pdbx_seq_one_letter_code
_entity_poly.pdbx_strand_id
1 'polypeptide(L)'
;MDSVYDIGTPLIAAQHQPALLFDHLHSLDVDASAVLGARSLRQPLSPAQYLALLRQTAAHLNSPDTSFMLGQQALPGHYGAASHALLRAPTLRHALALLAAHPARLSPLLAPHFVEEEQHAVLYWTDACGAGSLRPFLVEMHMSAVAALCQWLAGARLPWRFCFNRTAPRHTEQHQVHLGTRLQFGCQIDAMLIAPE
;
A
#
# COMPACT_ATOMS: atom_id res chain seq x y z
N MET A 1 5.59 -19.83 0.63
CA MET A 1 4.38 -19.03 0.88
C MET A 1 3.47 -19.22 -0.30
N ASP A 2 2.29 -19.79 -0.07
CA ASP A 2 1.32 -19.97 -1.14
C ASP A 2 0.76 -18.62 -1.55
N SER A 3 0.83 -18.33 -2.85
CA SER A 3 0.26 -17.12 -3.44
C SER A 3 -1.25 -17.15 -3.24
N VAL A 4 -1.82 -16.06 -2.68
CA VAL A 4 -3.25 -15.99 -2.34
C VAL A 4 -4.14 -16.09 -3.59
N TYR A 5 -3.59 -15.70 -4.74
CA TYR A 5 -4.22 -15.78 -6.06
C TYR A 5 -3.15 -15.83 -7.15
N ASP A 6 -3.47 -16.47 -8.28
CA ASP A 6 -2.55 -16.57 -9.42
C ASP A 6 -2.21 -15.19 -10.03
N ILE A 7 -0.92 -14.97 -10.34
CA ILE A 7 -0.39 -13.69 -10.83
C ILE A 7 -0.95 -13.27 -12.20
N GLY A 8 -1.42 -14.24 -13.00
CA GLY A 8 -2.01 -14.03 -14.32
C GLY A 8 -3.51 -13.78 -14.29
N THR A 9 -4.18 -14.06 -13.17
CA THR A 9 -5.64 -13.99 -13.05
C THR A 9 -6.13 -12.54 -12.94
N PRO A 10 -6.97 -12.05 -13.89
CA PRO A 10 -7.50 -10.70 -13.83
C PRO A 10 -8.51 -10.55 -12.69
N LEU A 11 -8.13 -9.83 -11.63
CA LEU A 11 -8.96 -9.64 -10.43
C LEU A 11 -8.98 -8.19 -9.91
N ILE A 12 -8.00 -7.38 -10.31
CA ILE A 12 -7.83 -6.00 -9.85
C ILE A 12 -8.67 -5.10 -10.74
N ALA A 13 -9.81 -4.63 -10.24
CA ALA A 13 -10.67 -3.77 -11.03
C ALA A 13 -9.92 -2.49 -11.44
N ALA A 14 -10.04 -2.08 -12.70
CA ALA A 14 -9.30 -0.93 -13.22
C ALA A 14 -9.65 0.39 -12.51
N GLN A 15 -10.89 0.54 -12.07
CA GLN A 15 -11.37 1.69 -11.30
C GLN A 15 -10.91 1.70 -9.83
N HIS A 16 -10.16 0.70 -9.37
CA HIS A 16 -9.63 0.62 -8.00
C HIS A 16 -8.21 1.22 -7.96
N GLN A 17 -7.23 0.51 -7.38
CA GLN A 17 -5.85 1.00 -7.24
C GLN A 17 -5.17 1.39 -8.57
N PRO A 18 -5.46 0.75 -9.73
CA PRO A 18 -4.91 1.22 -10.99
C PRO A 18 -5.33 2.66 -11.33
N ALA A 19 -6.58 3.06 -11.05
CA ALA A 19 -7.05 4.42 -11.30
C ALA A 19 -6.25 5.47 -10.52
N LEU A 20 -5.80 5.15 -9.30
CA LEU A 20 -4.95 6.04 -8.51
C LEU A 20 -3.64 6.42 -9.23
N LEU A 21 -3.10 5.52 -10.07
CA LEU A 21 -1.91 5.84 -10.86
C LEU A 21 -2.20 6.90 -11.93
N PHE A 22 -3.36 6.80 -12.57
CA PHE A 22 -3.78 7.77 -13.58
C PHE A 22 -4.08 9.12 -12.92
N ASP A 23 -4.80 9.12 -11.80
CA ASP A 23 -5.10 10.34 -11.05
C ASP A 23 -3.81 11.01 -10.55
N HIS A 24 -2.83 10.23 -10.06
CA HIS A 24 -1.54 10.76 -9.62
C HIS A 24 -0.73 11.35 -10.77
N LEU A 25 -0.59 10.64 -11.89
CA LEU A 25 0.09 11.17 -13.09
C LEU A 25 -0.60 12.44 -13.60
N HIS A 26 -1.93 12.44 -13.64
CA HIS A 26 -2.72 13.60 -14.03
C HIS A 26 -2.50 14.80 -13.10
N SER A 27 -2.42 14.58 -11.78
CA SER A 27 -2.14 15.63 -10.80
C SER A 27 -0.76 16.28 -10.95
N LEU A 28 0.15 15.63 -11.68
CA LEU A 28 1.48 16.11 -12.02
C LEU A 28 1.57 16.66 -13.45
N ASP A 29 0.43 16.85 -14.13
CA ASP A 29 0.34 17.23 -15.55
C ASP A 29 1.10 16.27 -16.49
N VAL A 30 1.24 15.00 -16.10
CA VAL A 30 1.86 13.95 -16.92
C VAL A 30 0.79 13.20 -17.72
N ASP A 31 1.01 13.06 -19.03
CA ASP A 31 0.15 12.25 -19.89
C ASP A 31 0.28 10.76 -19.55
N ALA A 32 -0.73 10.23 -18.87
CA ALA A 32 -0.77 8.82 -18.48
C ALA A 32 -0.72 7.86 -19.68
N SER A 33 -1.21 8.27 -20.86
CA SER A 33 -1.16 7.42 -22.06
C SER A 33 0.27 7.23 -22.58
N ALA A 34 1.13 8.24 -22.40
CA ALA A 34 2.55 8.16 -22.74
C ALA A 34 3.33 7.21 -21.80
N VAL A 35 2.88 7.07 -20.54
CA VAL A 35 3.55 6.24 -19.53
C VAL A 35 3.01 4.82 -19.48
N LEU A 36 1.68 4.69 -19.47
CA LEU A 36 0.95 3.44 -19.23
C LEU A 36 0.43 2.79 -20.53
N GLY A 37 0.61 3.47 -21.66
CA GLY A 37 0.07 3.09 -22.96
C GLY A 37 -1.42 3.38 -23.12
N ALA A 38 -1.98 3.04 -24.28
CA ALA A 38 -3.40 3.19 -24.61
C ALA A 38 -4.32 2.18 -23.89
N ARG A 39 -3.97 1.80 -22.66
CA ARG A 39 -4.63 0.71 -21.96
C ARG A 39 -5.93 1.20 -21.36
N SER A 40 -7.04 0.64 -21.81
CA SER A 40 -8.36 1.05 -21.30
C SER A 40 -8.54 0.57 -19.85
N LEU A 41 -8.90 1.46 -18.94
CA LEU A 41 -9.33 1.15 -17.57
C LEU A 41 -10.73 0.50 -17.51
N ARG A 42 -11.09 -0.31 -18.51
CA ARG A 42 -12.42 -0.89 -18.66
C ARG A 42 -12.49 -2.35 -18.23
N GLN A 43 -11.35 -3.03 -18.16
CA GLN A 43 -11.26 -4.45 -17.79
C GLN A 43 -10.41 -4.61 -16.53
N PRO A 44 -10.67 -5.63 -15.70
CA PRO A 44 -9.79 -5.93 -14.58
C PRO A 44 -8.38 -6.28 -15.06
N LEU A 45 -7.39 -5.89 -14.27
CA LEU A 45 -5.99 -6.22 -14.47
C LEU A 45 -5.63 -7.46 -13.65
N SER A 46 -4.70 -8.26 -14.17
CA SER A 46 -3.99 -9.24 -13.35
C SER A 46 -2.93 -8.56 -12.47
N PRO A 47 -2.51 -9.20 -11.37
CA PRO A 47 -1.38 -8.73 -10.57
C PRO A 47 -0.11 -8.43 -11.40
N ALA A 48 0.26 -9.31 -12.34
CA ALA A 48 1.41 -9.09 -13.23
C ALA A 48 1.29 -7.79 -14.03
N GLN A 49 0.09 -7.53 -14.57
CA GLN A 49 -0.21 -6.34 -15.34
C GLN A 49 -0.18 -5.08 -14.48
N TYR A 50 -0.65 -5.14 -13.24
CA TYR A 50 -0.62 -3.99 -12.33
C TYR A 50 0.79 -3.69 -11.83
N LEU A 51 1.58 -4.72 -11.51
CA LEU A 51 3.01 -4.58 -11.19
C LEU A 51 3.80 -3.92 -12.33
N ALA A 52 3.47 -4.26 -13.59
CA ALA A 52 4.09 -3.61 -14.74
C ALA A 52 3.78 -2.10 -14.80
N LEU A 53 2.52 -1.71 -14.61
CA LEU A 53 2.13 -0.30 -14.58
C LEU A 53 2.84 0.47 -13.46
N LEU A 54 2.88 -0.09 -12.25
CA LEU A 54 3.59 0.53 -11.13
C LEU A 54 5.08 0.73 -11.42
N ARG A 55 5.73 -0.27 -12.05
CA ARG A 55 7.14 -0.17 -12.45
C ARG A 55 7.35 0.92 -13.49
N GLN A 56 6.46 1.04 -14.48
CA GLN A 56 6.52 2.09 -15.50
C GLN A 56 6.33 3.47 -14.88
N THR A 57 5.33 3.64 -14.00
CA THR A 57 5.09 4.89 -13.26
C THR A 57 6.30 5.27 -12.42
N ALA A 58 6.84 4.35 -11.63
CA ALA A 58 7.99 4.61 -10.77
C ALA A 58 9.24 4.98 -11.59
N ALA A 59 9.49 4.29 -12.71
CA ALA A 59 10.61 4.60 -13.59
C ALA A 59 10.46 5.96 -14.29
N HIS A 60 9.24 6.31 -14.70
CA HIS A 60 8.95 7.58 -15.38
C HIS A 60 9.09 8.78 -14.43
N LEU A 61 8.47 8.70 -13.24
CA LEU A 61 8.50 9.79 -12.27
C LEU A 61 9.88 9.91 -11.60
N ASN A 62 10.59 8.80 -11.43
CA ASN A 62 11.93 8.73 -10.83
C ASN A 62 12.03 9.57 -9.53
N SER A 63 10.97 9.55 -8.73
CA SER A 63 10.88 10.29 -7.48
C SER A 63 10.85 9.32 -6.30
N PRO A 64 11.64 9.60 -5.23
CA PRO A 64 11.59 8.79 -4.01
C PRO A 64 10.25 8.91 -3.25
N ASP A 65 9.41 9.89 -3.59
CA ASP A 65 8.14 10.17 -2.91
C ASP A 65 6.96 9.40 -3.50
N THR A 66 7.11 8.86 -4.72
CA THR A 66 5.99 8.31 -5.50
C THR A 66 5.25 7.20 -4.74
N SER A 67 5.96 6.28 -4.08
CA SER A 67 5.33 5.20 -3.31
C SER A 67 4.47 5.76 -2.17
N PHE A 68 5.01 6.69 -1.38
CA PHE A 68 4.33 7.29 -0.24
C PHE A 68 3.14 8.16 -0.66
N MET A 69 3.26 8.92 -1.76
CA MET A 69 2.19 9.78 -2.26
C MET A 69 1.00 8.96 -2.78
N LEU A 70 1.27 7.91 -3.56
CA LEU A 70 0.23 6.96 -3.97
C LEU A 70 -0.42 6.28 -2.76
N GLY A 71 0.39 5.91 -1.76
CA GLY A 71 -0.08 5.30 -0.52
C GLY A 71 -1.07 6.18 0.23
N GLN A 72 -0.73 7.46 0.44
CA GLN A 72 -1.58 8.42 1.16
C GLN A 72 -2.96 8.63 0.51
N GLN A 73 -3.09 8.35 -0.78
CA GLN A 73 -4.35 8.46 -1.52
C GLN A 73 -5.09 7.12 -1.65
N ALA A 74 -4.49 6.01 -1.21
CA ALA A 74 -4.98 4.67 -1.52
C ALA A 74 -6.13 4.19 -0.63
N LEU A 75 -6.22 4.63 0.63
CA LEU A 75 -7.25 4.20 1.58
C LEU A 75 -8.01 5.42 2.15
N PRO A 76 -9.34 5.31 2.35
CA PRO A 76 -10.18 4.14 2.11
C PRO A 76 -10.51 3.90 0.63
N GLY A 77 -10.15 4.82 -0.28
CA GLY A 77 -10.27 4.69 -1.73
C GLY A 77 -11.70 4.47 -2.26
N HIS A 78 -11.80 3.99 -3.51
CA HIS A 78 -13.07 3.75 -4.22
C HIS A 78 -13.28 2.26 -4.53
N TYR A 79 -13.24 1.41 -3.51
CA TYR A 79 -13.35 -0.06 -3.60
C TYR A 79 -14.75 -0.60 -3.30
N GLY A 80 -15.79 0.24 -3.49
CA GLY A 80 -17.18 -0.11 -3.23
C GLY A 80 -17.43 -0.46 -1.76
N ALA A 81 -18.06 -1.61 -1.52
CA ALA A 81 -18.43 -2.06 -0.17
C ALA A 81 -17.23 -2.13 0.80
N ALA A 82 -16.03 -2.45 0.32
CA ALA A 82 -14.84 -2.51 1.18
C ALA A 82 -14.45 -1.12 1.71
N SER A 83 -14.52 -0.09 0.87
CA SER A 83 -14.29 1.30 1.30
C SER A 83 -15.35 1.77 2.29
N HIS A 84 -16.62 1.44 2.05
CA HIS A 84 -17.69 1.75 3.01
C HIS A 84 -17.49 1.02 4.35
N ALA A 85 -17.05 -0.24 4.34
CA ALA A 85 -16.76 -0.98 5.56
C ALA A 85 -15.62 -0.33 6.35
N LEU A 86 -14.54 0.10 5.69
CA LEU A 86 -13.44 0.84 6.33
C LEU A 86 -13.93 2.16 6.95
N LEU A 87 -14.71 2.94 6.21
CA LEU A 87 -15.28 4.22 6.65
C LEU A 87 -16.24 4.08 7.83
N ARG A 88 -16.90 2.93 7.96
CA ARG A 88 -17.89 2.63 9.00
C ARG A 88 -17.33 1.74 10.11
N ALA A 89 -16.03 1.45 10.10
CA ALA A 89 -15.40 0.62 11.11
C ALA A 89 -15.56 1.29 12.50
N PRO A 90 -16.06 0.58 13.51
CA PRO A 90 -16.35 1.17 14.82
C PRO A 90 -15.08 1.57 15.59
N THR A 91 -13.93 1.00 15.22
CA THR A 91 -12.62 1.29 15.82
C THR A 91 -11.52 1.10 14.77
N LEU A 92 -10.35 1.69 15.02
CA LEU A 92 -9.15 1.47 14.21
C LEU A 92 -8.80 -0.02 14.09
N ARG A 93 -8.91 -0.76 15.21
CA ARG A 93 -8.72 -2.21 15.24
C ARG A 93 -9.60 -2.93 14.22
N HIS A 94 -10.88 -2.58 14.15
CA HIS A 94 -11.79 -3.16 13.18
C HIS A 94 -11.43 -2.75 11.74
N ALA A 95 -10.97 -1.52 11.51
CA ALA A 95 -10.50 -1.10 10.18
C ALA A 95 -9.27 -1.91 9.72
N LEU A 96 -8.31 -2.17 10.62
CA LEU A 96 -7.13 -2.99 10.33
C LEU A 96 -7.49 -4.47 10.09
N ALA A 97 -8.44 -5.01 10.87
CA ALA A 97 -8.96 -6.36 10.66
C ALA A 97 -9.66 -6.49 9.29
N LEU A 98 -10.46 -5.49 8.88
CA LEU A 98 -11.09 -5.44 7.55
C LEU A 98 -10.06 -5.39 6.43
N LEU A 99 -8.97 -4.64 6.61
CA LEU A 99 -7.86 -4.60 5.66
C LEU A 99 -7.24 -6.00 5.46
N ALA A 100 -6.95 -6.70 6.55
CA ALA A 100 -6.41 -8.06 6.52
C ALA A 100 -7.39 -9.11 5.98
N ALA A 101 -8.70 -8.92 6.19
CA ALA A 101 -9.74 -9.83 5.71
C ALA A 101 -10.06 -9.68 4.21
N HIS A 102 -9.70 -8.56 3.58
CA HIS A 102 -10.03 -8.26 2.18
C HIS A 102 -8.81 -7.89 1.32
N PRO A 103 -7.73 -8.71 1.32
CA PRO A 103 -6.49 -8.39 0.61
C PRO A 103 -6.71 -8.21 -0.90
N ALA A 104 -7.50 -9.08 -1.54
CA ALA A 104 -7.75 -9.01 -2.98
C ALA A 104 -8.41 -7.68 -3.45
N ARG A 105 -9.07 -6.95 -2.54
CA ARG A 105 -9.69 -5.64 -2.85
C ARG A 105 -8.82 -4.47 -2.44
N LEU A 106 -8.22 -4.54 -1.25
CA LEU A 106 -7.58 -3.40 -0.59
C LEU A 106 -6.05 -3.42 -0.69
N SER A 107 -5.47 -4.59 -0.96
CA SER A 107 -4.02 -4.82 -1.00
C SER A 107 -3.65 -5.97 -1.93
N PRO A 108 -4.01 -5.89 -3.24
CA PRO A 108 -3.96 -7.02 -4.16
C PRO A 108 -2.53 -7.46 -4.55
N LEU A 109 -1.47 -6.77 -4.12
CA LEU A 109 -0.09 -7.15 -4.41
C LEU A 109 0.69 -7.62 -3.17
N LEU A 110 0.25 -7.21 -1.97
CA LEU A 110 0.81 -7.63 -0.69
C LEU A 110 -0.32 -8.03 0.26
N ALA A 111 -0.30 -9.23 0.81
CA ALA A 111 -1.31 -9.66 1.77
C ALA A 111 -0.98 -9.08 3.16
N PRO A 112 -1.84 -8.21 3.74
CA PRO A 112 -1.68 -7.75 5.10
C PRO A 112 -2.19 -8.81 6.09
N HIS A 113 -1.47 -8.96 7.19
CA HIS A 113 -1.84 -9.81 8.31
C HIS A 113 -1.85 -8.96 9.57
N PHE A 114 -2.97 -9.00 10.28
CA PHE A 114 -3.15 -8.25 11.51
C PHE A 114 -3.16 -9.21 12.68
N VAL A 115 -2.22 -9.02 13.61
CA VAL A 115 -2.05 -9.82 14.81
C VAL A 115 -2.04 -8.90 16.02
N GLU A 116 -2.77 -9.31 17.05
CA GLU A 116 -2.80 -8.63 18.33
C GLU A 116 -2.37 -9.60 19.41
N GLU A 117 -1.27 -9.27 20.10
CA GLU A 117 -0.74 -10.05 21.20
C GLU A 117 -0.60 -9.16 22.42
N GLU A 118 -1.34 -9.49 23.48
CA GLU A 118 -1.38 -8.76 24.75
C GLU A 118 -1.73 -7.27 24.57
N GLN A 119 -0.69 -6.42 24.47
CA GLN A 119 -0.76 -4.97 24.32
C GLN A 119 -0.16 -4.48 22.99
N HIS A 120 0.33 -5.39 22.15
CA HIS A 120 0.96 -5.07 20.87
C HIS A 120 -0.02 -5.28 19.73
N ALA A 121 -0.08 -4.32 18.82
CA ALA A 121 -0.75 -4.46 17.54
C ALA A 121 0.30 -4.50 16.42
N VAL A 122 0.29 -5.59 15.66
CA VAL A 122 1.23 -5.83 14.55
C VAL A 122 0.43 -5.96 13.26
N LEU A 123 0.76 -5.11 12.29
CA LEU A 123 0.32 -5.29 10.91
C LEU A 123 1.55 -5.57 10.05
N TYR A 124 1.61 -6.73 9.41
CA TYR A 124 2.74 -7.09 8.55
C TYR A 124 2.28 -7.52 7.16
N TRP A 125 3.18 -7.44 6.18
CA TRP A 125 2.87 -7.76 4.78
C TRP A 125 3.69 -8.91 4.25
N THR A 126 3.00 -9.81 3.57
CA THR A 126 3.63 -10.90 2.83
C THR A 126 3.43 -10.74 1.34
N ASP A 127 4.36 -11.24 0.54
CA ASP A 127 4.22 -11.19 -0.92
C ASP A 127 3.02 -12.06 -1.34
N ALA A 128 2.05 -11.47 -2.05
CA ALA A 128 0.88 -12.20 -2.52
C ALA A 128 1.06 -12.77 -3.92
N CYS A 129 1.94 -12.19 -4.74
CA CYS A 129 1.95 -12.43 -6.19
C CYS A 129 3.34 -12.33 -6.84
N GLY A 130 4.43 -12.33 -6.06
CA GLY A 130 5.80 -12.24 -6.56
C GLY A 130 6.19 -10.82 -7.00
N ALA A 131 6.14 -9.86 -6.07
CA ALA A 131 6.50 -8.46 -6.33
C ALA A 131 7.97 -8.27 -6.73
N GLY A 132 8.87 -9.17 -6.31
CA GLY A 132 10.30 -9.11 -6.64
C GLY A 132 10.94 -7.79 -6.24
N SER A 133 11.67 -7.15 -7.17
CA SER A 133 12.35 -5.87 -6.91
C SER A 133 11.42 -4.69 -6.62
N LEU A 134 10.11 -4.82 -6.91
CA LEU A 134 9.13 -3.77 -6.62
C LEU A 134 8.62 -3.84 -5.16
N ARG A 135 8.98 -4.89 -4.40
CA ARG A 135 8.52 -5.06 -3.01
C ARG A 135 8.77 -3.84 -2.11
N PRO A 136 9.95 -3.18 -2.10
CA PRO A 136 10.17 -1.99 -1.26
C PRO A 136 9.16 -0.86 -1.53
N PHE A 137 8.88 -0.61 -2.81
CA PHE A 137 7.90 0.39 -3.26
C PHE A 137 6.50 0.06 -2.75
N LEU A 138 6.07 -1.20 -2.88
CA LEU A 138 4.75 -1.64 -2.42
C LEU A 138 4.61 -1.53 -0.90
N VAL A 139 5.66 -1.90 -0.15
CA VAL A 139 5.68 -1.81 1.31
C VAL A 139 5.53 -0.35 1.75
N GLU A 140 6.29 0.56 1.15
CA GLU A 140 6.19 2.01 1.44
C GLU A 140 4.79 2.54 1.13
N MET A 141 4.25 2.21 -0.04
CA MET A 141 2.90 2.58 -0.45
C MET A 141 1.85 2.09 0.55
N HIS A 142 1.90 0.82 0.95
CA HIS A 142 0.92 0.26 1.88
C HIS A 142 1.08 0.77 3.32
N MET A 143 2.30 0.99 3.80
CA MET A 143 2.54 1.60 5.10
C MET A 143 2.02 3.03 5.15
N SER A 144 2.24 3.82 4.09
CA SER A 144 1.65 5.16 3.94
C SER A 144 0.14 5.13 3.89
N ALA A 145 -0.45 4.18 3.17
CA ALA A 145 -1.91 4.04 3.09
C ALA A 145 -2.55 3.77 4.45
N VAL A 146 -1.96 2.86 5.23
CA VAL A 146 -2.45 2.55 6.58
C VAL A 146 -2.23 3.72 7.52
N ALA A 147 -1.05 4.33 7.51
CA ALA A 147 -0.76 5.49 8.35
C ALA A 147 -1.73 6.65 8.08
N ALA A 148 -2.01 6.95 6.81
CA ALA A 148 -2.95 7.99 6.39
C ALA A 148 -4.39 7.65 6.80
N LEU A 149 -4.85 6.42 6.55
CA LEU A 149 -6.19 5.97 6.96
C LEU A 149 -6.37 6.08 8.48
N CYS A 150 -5.40 5.59 9.25
CA CYS A 150 -5.44 5.64 10.71
C CYS A 150 -5.42 7.08 11.21
N GLN A 151 -4.61 7.96 10.62
CA GLN A 151 -4.59 9.37 10.97
C GLN A 151 -5.95 10.03 10.68
N TRP A 152 -6.57 9.71 9.54
CA TRP A 152 -7.87 10.24 9.17
C TRP A 152 -8.97 9.77 10.14
N LEU A 153 -9.00 8.48 10.47
CA LEU A 153 -9.98 7.90 11.41
C LEU A 153 -9.79 8.37 12.86
N ALA A 154 -8.54 8.55 13.30
CA ALA A 154 -8.22 8.95 14.68
C ALA A 154 -8.19 10.47 14.89
N GLY A 155 -8.11 11.26 13.82
CA GLY A 155 -7.85 12.70 13.88
C GLY A 155 -6.43 13.09 14.30
N ALA A 156 -5.53 12.10 14.50
CA ALA A 156 -4.15 12.32 14.93
C ALA A 156 -3.22 11.22 14.41
N ARG A 157 -1.92 11.51 14.29
CA ARG A 157 -0.92 10.49 13.91
C ARG A 157 -0.76 9.49 15.04
N LEU A 158 -0.88 8.21 14.71
CA LEU A 158 -0.61 7.12 15.65
C LEU A 158 0.90 6.88 15.78
N PRO A 159 1.36 6.38 16.95
CA PRO A 159 2.78 6.23 17.27
C PRO A 159 3.44 4.99 16.62
N TRP A 160 3.12 4.72 15.35
CA TRP A 160 3.63 3.58 14.60
C TRP A 160 5.16 3.52 14.60
N ARG A 161 5.70 2.32 14.83
CA ARG A 161 7.06 1.95 14.44
C ARG A 161 7.01 1.19 13.12
N PHE A 162 7.82 1.62 12.16
CA PHE A 162 7.87 1.03 10.82
C PHE A 162 9.12 0.17 10.68
N CYS A 163 8.91 -1.12 10.44
CA CYS A 163 9.95 -2.13 10.28
C CYS A 163 10.05 -2.53 8.81
N PHE A 164 11.27 -2.55 8.27
CA PHE A 164 11.54 -2.89 6.88
C PHE A 164 12.47 -4.10 6.78
N ASN A 165 12.07 -5.10 6.00
CA ASN A 165 12.89 -6.27 5.67
C ASN A 165 13.86 -5.96 4.51
N ARG A 166 14.75 -5.01 4.78
CA ARG A 166 15.83 -4.59 3.90
C ARG A 166 16.84 -3.76 4.67
N THR A 167 18.06 -3.66 4.15
CA THR A 167 19.05 -2.71 4.66
C THR A 167 18.55 -1.27 4.49
N ALA A 168 18.98 -0.38 5.37
CA ALA A 168 18.65 1.03 5.25
C ALA A 168 19.13 1.58 3.88
N PRO A 169 18.31 2.37 3.18
CA PRO A 169 18.77 3.09 2.01
C PRO A 169 19.81 4.14 2.42
N ARG A 170 20.58 4.64 1.44
CA ARG A 170 21.56 5.71 1.67
C ARG A 170 20.91 7.00 2.21
N HIS A 171 19.66 7.23 1.82
CA HIS A 171 18.86 8.40 2.13
C HIS A 171 17.51 7.93 2.69
N THR A 172 17.20 8.29 3.94
CA THR A 172 15.97 7.92 4.66
C THR A 172 15.05 9.12 4.89
N GLU A 173 15.41 10.29 4.37
CA GLU A 173 14.72 11.56 4.59
C GLU A 173 13.26 11.46 4.17
N GLN A 174 12.97 10.84 3.02
CA GLN A 174 11.59 10.68 2.55
C GLN A 174 10.78 9.69 3.40
N HIS A 175 11.38 8.60 3.86
CA HIS A 175 10.72 7.74 4.86
C HIS A 175 10.36 8.53 6.11
N GLN A 176 11.26 9.41 6.58
CA GLN A 176 11.01 10.21 7.78
C GLN A 176 9.92 11.27 7.56
N VAL A 177 9.91 11.93 6.41
CA VAL A 177 8.86 12.90 6.05
C VAL A 177 7.49 12.24 6.02
N HIS A 178 7.37 11.09 5.35
CA HIS A 178 6.09 10.45 5.14
C HIS A 178 5.63 9.59 6.33
N LEU A 179 6.52 8.81 6.94
CA LEU A 179 6.18 7.83 7.98
C LEU A 179 6.56 8.30 9.40
N GLY A 180 7.46 9.28 9.53
CA GLY A 180 7.99 9.76 10.80
C GLY A 180 9.32 9.11 11.17
N THR A 181 9.84 9.42 12.36
CA THR A 181 11.22 9.07 12.75
C THR A 181 11.39 7.67 13.34
N ARG A 182 10.30 6.97 13.68
CA ARG A 182 10.34 5.62 14.29
C ARG A 182 10.52 4.53 13.24
N LEU A 183 11.65 4.56 12.53
CA LEU A 183 11.99 3.64 11.44
C LEU A 183 13.02 2.60 11.91
N GLN A 184 12.85 1.35 11.52
CA GLN A 184 13.79 0.27 11.77
C GLN A 184 14.02 -0.54 10.49
N PHE A 185 15.27 -0.59 10.03
CA PHE A 185 15.70 -1.36 8.87
C PHE A 185 16.46 -2.62 9.33
N GLY A 186 16.61 -3.60 8.44
CA GLY A 186 17.26 -4.88 8.74
C GLY A 186 16.40 -5.85 9.54
N CYS A 187 15.07 -5.65 9.54
CA CYS A 187 14.12 -6.54 10.20
C CYS A 187 13.92 -7.84 9.40
N GLN A 188 13.34 -8.86 10.02
CA GLN A 188 12.98 -10.10 9.33
C GLN A 188 11.67 -9.98 8.51
N ILE A 189 10.87 -8.96 8.80
CA ILE A 189 9.56 -8.76 8.19
C ILE A 189 9.26 -7.27 8.00
N ASP A 190 8.49 -6.96 6.96
CA ASP A 190 7.93 -5.62 6.72
C ASP A 190 6.67 -5.47 7.59
N ALA A 191 6.70 -4.59 8.58
CA ALA A 191 5.65 -4.46 9.57
C ALA A 191 5.46 -3.05 10.12
N MET A 192 4.24 -2.75 10.57
CA MET A 192 3.87 -1.61 11.38
C MET A 192 3.49 -2.11 12.77
N LEU A 193 4.07 -1.50 13.81
CA LEU A 193 3.92 -1.90 15.20
C LEU A 193 3.40 -0.74 16.03
N ILE A 194 2.42 -1.00 16.89
CA ILE A 194 2.13 -0.17 18.06
C ILE A 194 2.40 -1.02 19.29
N ALA A 195 3.24 -0.51 20.18
CA ALA A 195 3.47 -1.04 21.52
C ALA A 195 2.80 -0.12 22.55
N PRO A 196 2.43 -0.62 23.73
CA PRO A 196 2.07 0.26 24.84
C PRO A 196 3.27 1.15 25.20
N GLU A 197 3.00 2.38 25.63
CA GLU A 197 4.02 3.27 26.19
C GLU A 197 4.53 2.78 27.55
#